data_AF-A0A3R7C4K1-F1
#
_entry.id   AF-A0A3R7C4K1-F1
#
_cell.length_a   1.000
_cell.length_b   1.000
_cell.length_c   1.000
_cell.angle_alpha   90.00
_cell.angle_beta   90.00
_cell.angle_gamma   90.00
#
_symmetry.space_group_name_H-M   'P 1'
#
loop_
_entity.id
_entity.type
_entity.pdbx_description
1 polymer ?
#
loop_
_entity_poly.entity_id
_entity_poly.type
_entity_poly.pdbx_seq_one_letter_code
_entity_poly.pdbx_strand_id
1 'polypeptide(L)'
;MGIRGVVIRNTLLYLSLALPLLWAMLVWRPTLGEFSPLLPNLPAKMASMELNPLLLTLLTSSSTFYAGSLIGAIFEGRAKELLVGSLYAVSFTLLLSLPLIYTSSSEAVKSLGLYILIAFITLIAHNVASTLLRLRGLTALRPLLASAAIYVEGLVTSRIIGVALRDVPPQLPPNLSTLIYMASTASALITLPSALRGSRRKTLASIGEVSSKYHIIIPSSILIALYFGYYRENLSALIPGLSPLSPYLEWMTITAIAALIYRGARRSVEISAIDRVGDWAKHIQEVSTYRGERLSELTSAMEDFIAEGRKERLILLLSLLLNDEGLSEGEIEHILSPLIEYRDSQRPLLYVRGRGESLERRDLERRSRVLDEVVDRITGLSRPIRMGR
;
A
#
# COMPACT_ATOMS: atom_id res chain seq x y z
N MET A 1 26.96 -0.10 -11.09
CA MET A 1 27.36 1.11 -10.31
C MET A 1 27.32 0.75 -8.83
N GLY A 2 28.46 0.77 -8.12
CA GLY A 2 28.50 0.43 -6.68
C GLY A 2 27.77 1.46 -5.81
N ILE A 3 27.36 1.07 -4.59
CA ILE A 3 26.65 1.92 -3.61
C ILE A 3 27.32 3.29 -3.46
N ARG A 4 28.66 3.30 -3.33
CA ARG A 4 29.46 4.53 -3.22
C ARG A 4 29.25 5.49 -4.40
N GLY A 5 29.21 4.98 -5.63
CA GLY A 5 29.03 5.83 -6.82
C GLY A 5 27.66 6.48 -6.89
N VAL A 6 26.60 5.75 -6.51
CA VAL A 6 25.24 6.31 -6.47
C VAL A 6 25.09 7.35 -5.37
N VAL A 7 25.63 7.08 -4.17
CA VAL A 7 25.61 8.02 -3.05
C VAL A 7 26.37 9.30 -3.42
N ILE A 8 27.61 9.19 -3.92
CA ILE A 8 28.43 10.35 -4.32
C ILE A 8 27.70 11.19 -5.37
N ARG A 9 27.15 10.57 -6.41
CA ARG A 9 26.40 11.28 -7.45
C ARG A 9 25.20 12.04 -6.85
N ASN A 10 24.40 11.38 -6.02
CA ASN A 10 23.22 12.00 -5.43
C ASN A 10 23.59 13.13 -4.46
N THR A 11 24.68 12.96 -3.69
CA THR A 11 25.21 14.01 -2.80
C THR A 11 25.72 15.20 -3.61
N LEU A 12 26.45 14.98 -4.70
CA LEU A 12 26.93 16.06 -5.57
C LEU A 12 25.76 16.83 -6.21
N LEU A 13 24.73 16.12 -6.71
CA LEU A 13 23.52 16.74 -7.24
C LEU A 13 22.80 17.57 -6.17
N TYR A 14 22.63 17.02 -4.97
CA TYR A 14 22.03 17.74 -3.85
C TYR A 14 22.84 18.99 -3.49
N LEU A 15 24.17 18.88 -3.35
CA LEU A 15 25.04 20.01 -3.03
C LEU A 15 25.01 21.09 -4.12
N SER A 16 24.93 20.69 -5.40
CA SER A 16 24.84 21.64 -6.52
C SER A 16 23.57 22.49 -6.48
N LEU A 17 22.50 22.00 -5.84
CA LEU A 17 21.26 22.74 -5.63
C LEU A 17 21.24 23.47 -4.27
N ALA A 18 21.65 22.79 -3.19
CA ALA A 18 21.54 23.28 -1.83
C ALA A 18 22.52 24.41 -1.51
N LEU A 19 23.77 24.36 -2.02
CA LEU A 19 24.76 25.39 -1.76
C LEU A 19 24.36 26.75 -2.38
N PRO A 20 23.94 26.84 -3.65
CA PRO A 20 23.42 28.10 -4.19
C PRO A 20 22.19 28.62 -3.46
N LEU A 21 21.26 27.74 -3.06
CA LEU A 21 20.08 28.13 -2.30
C LEU A 21 20.45 28.70 -0.93
N LEU A 22 21.35 28.04 -0.19
CA LEU A 22 21.84 28.51 1.10
C LEU A 22 22.60 29.83 0.99
N TRP A 23 23.46 29.97 -0.03
CA TRP A 23 24.16 31.21 -0.31
C TRP A 23 23.18 32.35 -0.61
N ALA A 24 22.18 32.10 -1.47
CA ALA A 24 21.15 33.06 -1.80
C ALA A 24 20.35 33.49 -0.56
N MET A 25 19.99 32.57 0.32
CA MET A 25 19.22 32.87 1.54
C MET A 25 20.02 33.62 2.60
N LEU A 26 21.29 33.25 2.82
CA LEU A 26 22.07 33.79 3.94
C LEU A 26 22.81 35.07 3.57
N VAL A 27 23.32 35.16 2.33
CA VAL A 27 24.21 36.25 1.90
C VAL A 27 23.50 37.25 1.01
N TRP A 28 22.84 36.79 -0.06
CA TRP A 28 22.24 37.69 -1.05
C TRP A 28 20.88 38.26 -0.62
N ARG A 29 20.02 37.43 -0.02
CA ARG A 29 18.63 37.76 0.37
C ARG A 29 17.82 38.42 -0.75
N PRO A 30 17.66 37.74 -1.89
CA PRO A 30 17.08 38.34 -3.07
C PRO A 30 15.61 38.72 -2.87
N THR A 31 15.25 39.88 -3.42
CA THR A 31 13.87 40.36 -3.49
C THR A 31 13.27 40.14 -4.88
N LEU A 32 11.94 40.05 -4.98
CA LEU A 32 11.23 39.90 -6.26
C LEU A 32 11.52 41.06 -7.24
N GLY A 33 11.80 42.25 -6.74
CA GLY A 33 12.12 43.44 -7.56
C GLY A 33 13.41 43.32 -8.35
N GLU A 34 14.39 42.56 -7.85
CA GLU A 34 15.66 42.31 -8.57
C GLU A 34 15.45 41.49 -9.86
N PHE A 35 14.33 40.79 -9.96
CA PHE A 35 13.93 40.04 -11.16
C PHE A 35 12.92 40.79 -12.04
N SER A 36 12.72 42.10 -11.82
CA SER A 36 11.86 42.94 -12.66
C SER A 36 12.14 42.87 -14.18
N PRO A 37 13.38 42.64 -14.67
CA PRO A 37 13.62 42.43 -16.11
C PRO A 37 12.96 41.17 -16.67
N LEU A 38 12.74 40.15 -15.84
CA LEU A 38 12.07 38.89 -16.21
C LEU A 38 10.56 38.94 -15.99
N LEU A 39 10.08 39.87 -15.16
CA LEU A 39 8.68 40.02 -14.75
C LEU A 39 8.23 41.47 -14.96
N PRO A 40 7.95 41.87 -16.21
CA PRO A 40 7.48 43.23 -16.50
C PRO A 40 6.14 43.50 -15.80
N ASN A 41 5.95 44.73 -15.28
CA ASN A 41 4.76 45.20 -14.56
C ASN A 41 4.52 44.58 -13.17
N LEU A 42 5.58 44.29 -12.42
CA LEU A 42 5.47 43.90 -11.00
C LEU A 42 4.90 45.05 -10.14
N PRO A 43 3.83 44.82 -9.35
CA PRO A 43 3.34 45.80 -8.39
C PRO A 43 4.43 46.17 -7.36
N ALA A 44 4.52 47.44 -6.97
CA ALA A 44 5.54 47.91 -6.03
C ALA A 44 5.55 47.14 -4.69
N LYS A 45 4.38 46.66 -4.23
CA LYS A 45 4.25 45.81 -3.03
C LYS A 45 4.84 44.40 -3.20
N MET A 46 4.87 43.88 -4.42
CA MET A 46 5.47 42.57 -4.72
C MET A 46 6.98 42.70 -4.95
N ALA A 47 7.45 43.84 -5.46
CA ALA A 47 8.88 44.08 -5.68
C ALA A 47 9.70 44.01 -4.37
N SER A 48 9.12 44.39 -3.23
CA SER A 48 9.75 44.32 -1.91
C SER A 48 9.62 42.98 -1.19
N MET A 49 8.97 41.96 -1.80
CA MET A 49 8.84 40.64 -1.17
C MET A 49 10.17 39.87 -1.24
N GLU A 50 10.65 39.44 -0.08
CA GLU A 50 11.80 38.53 0.01
C GLU A 50 11.46 37.15 -0.57
N LEU A 51 12.38 36.58 -1.34
CA LEU A 51 12.25 35.23 -1.89
C LEU A 51 12.64 34.13 -0.89
N ASN A 52 13.13 34.49 0.30
CA ASN A 52 13.58 33.56 1.35
C ASN A 52 12.58 32.44 1.67
N PRO A 53 11.26 32.69 1.81
CA PRO A 53 10.25 31.63 2.02
C PRO A 53 10.21 30.57 0.91
N LEU A 54 10.37 30.99 -0.35
CA LEU A 54 10.37 30.10 -1.51
C LEU A 54 11.67 29.30 -1.58
N LEU A 55 12.81 29.96 -1.32
CA LEU A 55 14.11 29.29 -1.25
C LEU A 55 14.16 28.26 -0.11
N LEU A 56 13.58 28.59 1.06
CA LEU A 56 13.45 27.67 2.19
C LEU A 56 12.60 26.45 1.82
N THR A 57 11.51 26.66 1.09
CA THR A 57 10.65 25.57 0.61
C THR A 57 11.43 24.64 -0.32
N LEU A 58 12.14 25.20 -1.31
CA LEU A 58 12.96 24.41 -2.23
C LEU A 58 14.06 23.65 -1.51
N LEU A 59 14.71 24.27 -0.52
CA LEU A 59 15.76 23.62 0.27
C LEU A 59 15.19 22.48 1.12
N THR A 60 14.08 22.69 1.82
CA THR A 60 13.44 21.66 2.66
C THR A 60 12.90 20.49 1.83
N SER A 61 12.26 20.79 0.69
CA SER A 61 11.78 19.78 -0.27
C SER A 61 12.94 18.99 -0.90
N SER A 62 14.01 19.66 -1.33
CA SER A 62 15.18 18.98 -1.90
C SER A 62 15.96 18.15 -0.88
N SER A 63 16.05 18.63 0.37
CA SER A 63 16.68 17.90 1.48
C SER A 63 15.95 16.60 1.79
N THR A 64 14.62 16.65 1.84
CA THR A 64 13.77 15.46 2.06
C THR A 64 13.83 14.49 0.88
N PHE A 65 13.86 15.00 -0.35
CA PHE A 65 14.09 14.18 -1.55
C PHE A 65 15.46 13.49 -1.52
N TYR A 66 16.51 14.23 -1.15
CA TYR A 66 17.86 13.70 -1.03
C TYR A 66 17.92 12.58 0.02
N ALA A 67 17.30 12.77 1.19
CA ALA A 67 17.19 11.73 2.21
C ALA A 67 16.51 10.46 1.67
N GLY A 68 15.41 10.59 0.93
CA GLY A 68 14.75 9.47 0.24
C GLY A 68 15.68 8.76 -0.74
N SER A 69 16.44 9.52 -1.53
CA SER A 69 17.41 8.96 -2.49
C SER A 69 18.54 8.18 -1.79
N LEU A 70 18.98 8.68 -0.62
CA LEU A 70 20.09 8.10 0.14
C LEU A 70 19.65 6.79 0.80
N ILE A 71 18.45 6.77 1.40
CA ILE A 71 17.85 5.53 1.90
C ILE A 71 17.66 4.53 0.76
N GLY A 72 17.19 4.99 -0.40
CA GLY A 72 17.03 4.16 -1.60
C GLY A 72 18.34 3.55 -2.12
N ALA A 73 19.46 4.24 -1.93
CA ALA A 73 20.77 3.77 -2.35
C ALA A 73 21.41 2.80 -1.34
N ILE A 74 21.24 3.06 -0.04
CA ILE A 74 21.92 2.33 1.05
C ILE A 74 21.16 1.07 1.47
N PHE A 75 19.82 1.11 1.44
CA PHE A 75 19.00 0.04 2.00
C PHE A 75 18.24 -0.78 0.95
N GLU A 76 17.95 -2.02 1.32
CA GLU A 76 17.15 -3.03 0.61
C GLU A 76 16.13 -3.66 1.57
N GLY A 77 15.14 -4.35 0.99
CA GLY A 77 14.07 -5.02 1.75
C GLY A 77 12.68 -4.44 1.50
N ARG A 78 11.66 -5.10 2.06
CA ARG A 78 10.24 -4.79 1.81
C ARG A 78 9.82 -3.41 2.33
N ALA A 79 10.47 -2.90 3.37
CA ALA A 79 10.16 -1.58 3.93
C ALA A 79 10.85 -0.43 3.18
N LYS A 80 11.82 -0.71 2.30
CA LYS A 80 12.55 0.30 1.54
C LYS A 80 11.61 1.15 0.67
N GLU A 81 10.80 0.49 -0.14
CA GLU A 81 9.89 1.15 -1.09
C GLU A 81 8.89 2.06 -0.35
N LEU A 82 8.43 1.61 0.82
CA LEU A 82 7.58 2.40 1.70
C LEU A 82 8.29 3.69 2.15
N LEU A 83 9.48 3.57 2.74
CA LEU A 83 10.21 4.72 3.29
C LEU A 83 10.60 5.72 2.20
N VAL A 84 11.11 5.23 1.08
CA VAL A 84 11.50 6.07 -0.06
C VAL A 84 10.28 6.76 -0.67
N GLY A 85 9.20 6.02 -0.90
CA GLY A 85 7.96 6.57 -1.44
C GLY A 85 7.33 7.63 -0.51
N SER A 86 7.32 7.37 0.80
CA SER A 86 6.84 8.33 1.80
C SER A 86 7.70 9.60 1.84
N LEU A 87 9.02 9.49 1.79
CA LEU A 87 9.91 10.67 1.79
C LEU A 87 9.75 11.51 0.52
N TYR A 88 9.56 10.88 -0.64
CA TYR A 88 9.25 11.62 -1.86
C TYR A 88 7.88 12.29 -1.79
N ALA A 89 6.85 11.61 -1.26
CA ALA A 89 5.55 12.23 -1.02
C ALA A 89 5.67 13.45 -0.10
N VAL A 90 6.38 13.34 1.04
CA VAL A 90 6.66 14.47 1.93
C VAL A 90 7.35 15.62 1.20
N SER A 91 8.36 15.32 0.38
CA SER A 91 9.08 16.34 -0.39
C SER A 91 8.14 17.13 -1.32
N PHE A 92 7.24 16.45 -2.04
CA PHE A 92 6.23 17.11 -2.87
C PHE A 92 5.20 17.88 -2.04
N THR A 93 4.76 17.34 -0.91
CA THR A 93 3.83 18.00 0.00
C THR A 93 4.40 19.32 0.52
N LEU A 94 5.66 19.32 0.96
CA LEU A 94 6.34 20.53 1.43
C LEU A 94 6.47 21.55 0.30
N LEU A 95 6.81 21.10 -0.91
CA LEU A 95 6.92 21.97 -2.08
C LEU A 95 5.61 22.71 -2.40
N LEU A 96 4.46 22.06 -2.24
CA LEU A 96 3.15 22.64 -2.53
C LEU A 96 2.58 23.47 -1.38
N SER A 97 2.79 23.05 -0.13
CA SER A 97 2.15 23.65 1.05
C SER A 97 2.92 24.81 1.66
N LEU A 98 4.25 24.70 1.79
CA LEU A 98 5.06 25.71 2.48
C LEU A 98 5.04 27.10 1.82
N PRO A 99 5.01 27.25 0.48
CA PRO A 99 4.89 28.57 -0.15
C PRO A 99 3.59 29.28 0.23
N LEU A 100 2.49 28.53 0.30
CA LEU A 100 1.19 29.08 0.67
C LEU A 100 1.17 29.53 2.14
N ILE A 101 1.90 28.82 3.00
CA ILE A 101 1.99 29.11 4.44
C ILE A 101 2.90 30.31 4.72
N TYR A 102 4.08 30.38 4.09
CA TYR A 102 5.12 31.36 4.44
C TYR A 102 5.14 32.61 3.56
N THR A 103 4.73 32.53 2.29
CA THR A 103 4.82 33.65 1.35
C THR A 103 3.56 34.52 1.37
N SER A 104 2.41 33.97 1.76
CA SER A 104 1.14 34.70 1.67
C SER A 104 0.88 35.60 2.88
N SER A 105 0.49 36.84 2.61
CA SER A 105 0.00 37.78 3.62
C SER A 105 -1.47 37.54 4.02
N SER A 106 -2.22 36.77 3.22
CA SER A 106 -3.63 36.48 3.48
C SER A 106 -3.81 35.24 4.36
N GLU A 107 -4.49 35.39 5.49
CA GLU A 107 -4.83 34.28 6.39
C GLU A 107 -5.61 33.16 5.70
N ALA A 108 -6.43 33.50 4.69
CA ALA A 108 -7.14 32.50 3.88
C ALA A 108 -6.15 31.58 3.13
N VAL A 109 -5.17 32.15 2.45
CA VAL A 109 -4.19 31.38 1.68
C VAL A 109 -3.26 30.56 2.60
N LYS A 110 -2.88 31.12 3.75
CA LYS A 110 -2.12 30.37 4.77
C LYS A 110 -2.91 29.15 5.26
N SER A 111 -4.19 29.34 5.57
CA SER A 111 -5.07 28.23 6.01
C SER A 111 -5.21 27.16 4.92
N LEU A 112 -5.28 27.55 3.65
CA LEU A 112 -5.31 26.63 2.52
C LEU A 112 -4.02 25.80 2.44
N GLY A 113 -2.85 26.43 2.61
CA GLY A 113 -1.57 25.74 2.70
C GLY A 113 -1.51 24.70 3.83
N LEU A 114 -2.03 25.05 5.01
CA LEU A 114 -2.13 24.13 6.15
C LEU A 114 -3.07 22.96 5.88
N TYR A 115 -4.22 23.21 5.27
CA TYR A 115 -5.17 22.14 4.92
C TYR A 115 -4.57 21.19 3.87
N ILE A 116 -3.89 21.70 2.85
CA ILE A 116 -3.16 20.85 1.88
C ILE A 116 -2.12 19.99 2.60
N LEU A 117 -1.35 20.57 3.52
CA LEU A 117 -0.36 19.82 4.31
C LEU A 117 -1.02 18.69 5.11
N ILE A 118 -2.14 18.97 5.79
CA ILE A 118 -2.87 17.96 6.58
C ILE A 118 -3.41 16.83 5.70
N ALA A 119 -3.96 17.13 4.51
CA ALA A 119 -4.42 16.10 3.57
C ALA A 119 -3.27 15.14 3.22
N PHE A 120 -2.16 15.66 2.70
CA PHE A 120 -1.04 14.81 2.33
C PHE A 120 -0.44 14.04 3.50
N ILE A 121 -0.31 14.64 4.69
CA ILE A 121 0.15 13.94 5.89
C ILE A 121 -0.79 12.78 6.24
N THR A 122 -2.10 12.98 6.14
CA THR A 122 -3.11 11.95 6.40
C THR A 122 -2.95 10.79 5.42
N LEU A 123 -2.78 11.07 4.14
CA LEU A 123 -2.59 10.07 3.10
C LEU A 123 -1.28 9.28 3.26
N ILE A 124 -0.19 9.96 3.61
CA ILE A 124 1.10 9.33 3.92
C ILE A 124 0.98 8.45 5.16
N ALA A 125 0.36 8.95 6.23
CA ALA A 125 0.14 8.20 7.46
C ALA A 125 -0.73 6.95 7.22
N HIS A 126 -1.78 7.08 6.41
CA HIS A 126 -2.61 5.95 5.99
C HIS A 126 -1.78 4.88 5.26
N ASN A 127 -0.99 5.28 4.25
CA ASN A 127 -0.17 4.35 3.46
C ASN A 127 0.88 3.62 4.30
N VAL A 128 1.57 4.36 5.19
CA VAL A 128 2.55 3.80 6.14
C VAL A 128 1.89 2.82 7.08
N ALA A 129 0.81 3.23 7.76
CA ALA A 129 0.12 2.39 8.73
C ALA A 129 -0.53 1.15 8.09
N SER A 130 -1.17 1.30 6.92
CA SER A 130 -1.78 0.20 6.15
C SER A 130 -0.73 -0.84 5.74
N THR A 131 0.46 -0.40 5.34
CA THR A 131 1.54 -1.31 4.97
C THR A 131 2.16 -2.00 6.19
N LEU A 132 2.37 -1.28 7.30
CA LEU A 132 2.84 -1.87 8.56
C LEU A 132 1.87 -2.93 9.09
N LEU A 133 0.56 -2.68 9.02
CA LEU A 133 -0.46 -3.67 9.39
C LEU A 133 -0.42 -4.90 8.49
N ARG A 134 -0.21 -4.71 7.17
CA ARG A 134 -0.04 -5.83 6.23
C ARG A 134 1.19 -6.67 6.59
N LEU A 135 2.31 -6.04 6.93
CA LEU A 135 3.54 -6.72 7.34
C LEU A 135 3.39 -7.48 8.67
N ARG A 136 2.53 -7.00 9.57
CA ARG A 136 2.20 -7.66 10.86
C ARG A 136 1.07 -8.69 10.77
N GLY A 137 0.47 -8.91 9.59
CA GLY A 137 -0.67 -9.81 9.42
C GLY A 137 -2.00 -9.29 9.99
N LEU A 138 -2.06 -8.03 10.43
CA LEU A 138 -3.25 -7.40 11.03
C LEU A 138 -4.16 -6.78 9.96
N THR A 139 -4.58 -7.58 8.98
CA THR A 139 -5.32 -7.10 7.81
C THR A 139 -6.71 -6.55 8.15
N ALA A 140 -7.31 -7.00 9.26
CA ALA A 140 -8.63 -6.57 9.72
C ALA A 140 -8.67 -5.10 10.20
N LEU A 141 -7.53 -4.50 10.58
CA LEU A 141 -7.46 -3.10 11.04
C LEU A 141 -7.28 -2.09 9.90
N ARG A 142 -6.86 -2.55 8.71
CA ARG A 142 -6.65 -1.68 7.54
C ARG A 142 -7.91 -0.91 7.11
N PRO A 143 -9.12 -1.52 7.14
CA PRO A 143 -10.31 -0.80 6.74
C PRO A 143 -10.74 0.28 7.74
N LEU A 144 -10.41 0.12 9.03
CA LEU A 144 -10.59 1.20 10.03
C LEU A 144 -9.70 2.40 9.71
N LEU A 145 -8.44 2.16 9.35
CA LEU A 145 -7.55 3.24 8.89
C LEU A 145 -8.04 3.90 7.60
N ALA A 146 -8.68 3.15 6.69
CA ALA A 146 -9.25 3.70 5.48
C ALA A 146 -10.44 4.62 5.80
N SER A 147 -11.35 4.17 6.67
CA SER A 147 -12.48 4.98 7.14
C SER A 147 -12.02 6.27 7.85
N ALA A 148 -11.02 6.17 8.74
CA ALA A 148 -10.44 7.34 9.41
C ALA A 148 -9.80 8.32 8.42
N ALA A 149 -9.07 7.82 7.41
CA ALA A 149 -8.49 8.65 6.37
C ALA A 149 -9.60 9.34 5.53
N ILE A 150 -10.66 8.62 5.14
CA ILE A 150 -11.81 9.20 4.42
C ILE A 150 -12.45 10.34 5.22
N TYR A 151 -12.63 10.16 6.52
CA TYR A 151 -13.19 11.20 7.39
C TYR A 151 -12.31 12.46 7.44
N VAL A 152 -11.01 12.29 7.71
CA VAL A 152 -10.07 13.41 7.82
C VAL A 152 -9.90 14.12 6.48
N GLU A 153 -9.74 13.39 5.37
CA GLU A 153 -9.68 13.96 4.02
C GLU A 153 -10.96 14.72 3.66
N GLY A 154 -12.12 14.20 4.05
CA GLY A 154 -13.40 14.87 3.91
C GLY A 154 -13.50 16.18 4.67
N LEU A 155 -13.07 16.18 5.94
CA LEU A 155 -12.98 17.37 6.76
C LEU A 155 -12.04 18.41 6.12
N VAL A 156 -10.84 18.00 5.73
CA VAL A 156 -9.85 18.88 5.08
C VAL A 156 -10.39 19.45 3.78
N THR A 157 -10.98 18.61 2.91
CA THR A 157 -11.58 19.03 1.65
C THR A 157 -12.70 20.04 1.87
N SER A 158 -13.57 19.82 2.87
CA SER A 158 -14.63 20.78 3.19
C SER A 158 -14.09 22.15 3.61
N ARG A 159 -12.96 22.18 4.33
CA ARG A 159 -12.30 23.43 4.75
C ARG A 159 -11.61 24.12 3.59
N ILE A 160 -10.96 23.37 2.69
CA ILE A 160 -10.38 23.91 1.45
C ILE A 160 -11.49 24.57 0.62
N ILE A 161 -12.60 23.87 0.40
CA ILE A 161 -13.76 24.40 -0.35
C ILE A 161 -14.30 25.66 0.33
N GLY A 162 -14.47 25.65 1.66
CA GLY A 162 -14.96 26.82 2.40
C GLY A 162 -14.04 28.04 2.33
N VAL A 163 -12.73 27.84 2.20
CA VAL A 163 -11.75 28.92 2.01
C VAL A 163 -11.69 29.38 0.55
N ALA A 164 -11.72 28.44 -0.40
CA ALA A 164 -11.59 28.72 -1.84
C ALA A 164 -12.84 29.36 -2.44
N LEU A 165 -14.03 29.02 -1.93
CA LEU A 165 -15.33 29.52 -2.41
C LEU A 165 -15.95 30.50 -1.42
N ARG A 166 -15.17 31.44 -0.86
CA ARG A 166 -15.73 32.50 0.01
C ARG A 166 -16.81 33.32 -0.72
N ASP A 167 -16.64 33.54 -2.01
CA ASP A 167 -17.65 34.11 -2.91
C ASP A 167 -18.21 33.00 -3.79
N VAL A 168 -19.20 32.26 -3.27
CA VAL A 168 -19.79 31.12 -3.98
C VAL A 168 -20.51 31.62 -5.25
N PRO A 169 -20.15 31.12 -6.44
CA PRO A 169 -20.92 31.40 -7.65
C PRO A 169 -22.40 31.05 -7.45
N PRO A 170 -23.35 31.82 -7.98
CA PRO A 170 -24.78 31.61 -7.73
C PRO A 170 -25.32 30.25 -8.20
N GLN A 171 -24.54 29.53 -9.02
CA GLN A 171 -24.85 28.21 -9.55
C GLN A 171 -24.46 27.07 -8.60
N LEU A 172 -23.62 27.32 -7.61
CA LEU A 172 -23.15 26.33 -6.65
C LEU A 172 -23.92 26.41 -5.32
N PRO A 173 -24.07 25.28 -4.60
CA PRO A 173 -24.71 25.29 -3.29
C PRO A 173 -23.97 26.23 -2.32
N PRO A 174 -24.67 27.17 -1.65
CA PRO A 174 -24.02 28.06 -0.68
C PRO A 174 -23.42 27.28 0.51
N ASN A 175 -23.99 26.10 0.82
CA ASN A 175 -23.54 25.21 1.89
C ASN A 175 -22.68 24.04 1.40
N LEU A 176 -22.00 24.18 0.25
CA LEU A 176 -21.24 23.09 -0.39
C LEU A 176 -20.20 22.46 0.55
N SER A 177 -19.48 23.26 1.34
CA SER A 177 -18.50 22.76 2.31
C SER A 177 -19.15 21.80 3.33
N THR A 178 -20.30 22.17 3.88
CA THR A 178 -21.07 21.36 4.83
C THR A 178 -21.58 20.07 4.17
N LEU A 179 -22.07 20.14 2.93
CA LEU A 179 -22.54 18.96 2.20
C LEU A 179 -21.41 17.96 1.93
N ILE A 180 -20.21 18.44 1.56
CA ILE A 180 -19.03 17.58 1.37
C ILE A 180 -18.57 16.96 2.70
N TYR A 181 -18.61 17.71 3.80
CA TYR A 181 -18.31 17.18 5.13
C TYR A 181 -19.29 16.07 5.53
N MET A 182 -20.59 16.27 5.33
CA MET A 182 -21.63 15.27 5.61
C MET A 182 -21.47 14.02 4.74
N ALA A 183 -21.24 14.19 3.43
CA ALA A 183 -21.01 13.09 2.51
C ALA A 183 -19.79 12.24 2.92
N SER A 184 -18.69 12.90 3.27
CA SER A 184 -17.47 12.22 3.68
C SER A 184 -17.62 11.51 5.03
N THR A 185 -18.35 12.11 5.96
CA THR A 185 -18.69 11.48 7.24
C THR A 185 -19.58 10.26 7.03
N ALA A 186 -20.61 10.36 6.20
CA ALA A 186 -21.45 9.22 5.83
C ALA A 186 -20.64 8.11 5.16
N SER A 187 -19.74 8.47 4.23
CA SER A 187 -18.82 7.53 3.60
C SER A 187 -17.91 6.83 4.60
N ALA A 188 -17.32 7.56 5.54
CA ALA A 188 -16.50 6.98 6.59
C ALA A 188 -17.31 5.97 7.42
N LEU A 189 -18.54 6.32 7.80
CA LEU A 189 -19.42 5.43 8.58
C LEU A 189 -19.86 4.19 7.79
N ILE A 190 -20.27 4.35 6.52
CA ILE A 190 -20.68 3.23 5.65
C ILE A 190 -19.51 2.29 5.36
N THR A 191 -18.27 2.81 5.39
CA THR A 191 -17.08 2.01 5.14
C THR A 191 -16.53 1.32 6.39
N LEU A 192 -16.87 1.74 7.61
CA LEU A 192 -16.42 1.08 8.86
C LEU A 192 -16.68 -0.43 8.91
N PRO A 193 -17.86 -0.96 8.52
CA PRO A 193 -18.13 -2.39 8.58
C PRO A 193 -17.25 -3.24 7.66
N SER A 194 -16.45 -2.64 6.77
CA SER A 194 -15.50 -3.36 5.92
C SER A 194 -14.45 -4.16 6.71
N ALA A 195 -14.19 -3.81 7.98
CA ALA A 195 -13.39 -4.62 8.90
C ALA A 195 -13.97 -6.04 9.12
N LEU A 196 -15.29 -6.20 8.96
CA LEU A 196 -16.00 -7.47 9.16
C LEU A 196 -15.87 -8.44 7.98
N ARG A 197 -15.21 -8.06 6.88
CA ARG A 197 -15.04 -8.90 5.69
C ARG A 197 -14.39 -10.26 6.00
N GLY A 198 -13.52 -10.32 7.01
CA GLY A 198 -12.87 -11.56 7.46
C GLY A 198 -13.67 -12.39 8.48
N SER A 199 -14.93 -12.03 8.76
CA SER A 199 -15.77 -12.72 9.74
C SER A 199 -16.15 -14.13 9.29
N ARG A 200 -16.21 -15.07 10.24
CA ARG A 200 -16.68 -16.45 9.99
C ARG A 200 -18.17 -16.51 9.64
N ARG A 201 -18.95 -15.49 10.02
CA ARG A 201 -20.39 -15.42 9.71
C ARG A 201 -20.59 -14.83 8.32
N LYS A 202 -21.20 -15.60 7.41
CA LYS A 202 -21.45 -15.21 6.01
C LYS A 202 -22.17 -13.86 5.87
N THR A 203 -23.11 -13.56 6.76
CA THR A 203 -23.85 -12.28 6.77
C THR A 203 -22.98 -11.08 7.15
N LEU A 204 -22.08 -11.23 8.12
CA LEU A 204 -21.15 -10.15 8.50
C LEU A 204 -20.06 -9.96 7.44
N ALA A 205 -19.60 -11.05 6.85
CA ALA A 205 -18.64 -11.01 5.75
C ALA A 205 -19.20 -10.29 4.52
N SER A 206 -20.47 -10.53 4.16
CA SER A 206 -21.11 -9.85 3.02
C SER A 206 -21.33 -8.35 3.26
N ILE A 207 -21.74 -7.96 4.47
CA ILE A 207 -21.82 -6.54 4.85
C ILE A 207 -20.45 -5.87 4.73
N GLY A 208 -19.40 -6.53 5.22
CA GLY A 208 -18.04 -6.02 5.11
C GLY A 208 -17.54 -5.93 3.66
N GLU A 209 -17.92 -6.90 2.82
CA GLU A 209 -17.56 -6.89 1.40
C GLU A 209 -18.18 -5.70 0.65
N VAL A 210 -19.48 -5.43 0.85
CA VAL A 210 -20.16 -4.28 0.25
C VAL A 210 -19.54 -2.97 0.74
N SER A 211 -19.28 -2.88 2.04
CA SER A 211 -18.68 -1.70 2.69
C SER A 211 -17.24 -1.42 2.26
N SER A 212 -16.56 -2.40 1.66
CA SER A 212 -15.18 -2.25 1.16
C SER A 212 -15.07 -1.58 -0.21
N LYS A 213 -16.19 -1.27 -0.87
CA LYS A 213 -16.23 -0.64 -2.21
C LYS A 213 -16.14 0.88 -2.13
N TYR A 214 -15.04 1.40 -1.58
CA TYR A 214 -14.84 2.84 -1.34
C TYR A 214 -15.04 3.72 -2.60
N HIS A 215 -14.61 3.22 -3.77
CA HIS A 215 -14.73 3.88 -5.06
C HIS A 215 -16.19 4.12 -5.52
N ILE A 216 -17.16 3.39 -4.94
CA ILE A 216 -18.60 3.59 -5.20
C ILE A 216 -19.21 4.41 -4.07
N ILE A 217 -18.84 4.13 -2.82
CA ILE A 217 -19.44 4.73 -1.62
C ILE A 217 -19.15 6.23 -1.56
N ILE A 218 -17.90 6.65 -1.79
CA ILE A 218 -17.50 8.06 -1.71
C ILE A 218 -18.27 8.92 -2.72
N PRO A 219 -18.21 8.66 -4.04
CA PRO A 219 -18.94 9.49 -5.00
C PRO A 219 -20.46 9.40 -4.84
N SER A 220 -21.00 8.23 -4.50
CA SER A 220 -22.46 8.11 -4.27
C SER A 220 -22.92 8.92 -3.06
N SER A 221 -22.17 8.93 -1.96
CA SER A 221 -22.48 9.77 -0.79
C SER A 221 -22.47 11.26 -1.12
N ILE A 222 -21.53 11.71 -1.97
CA ILE A 222 -21.43 13.11 -2.40
C ILE A 222 -22.64 13.46 -3.27
N LEU A 223 -22.98 12.61 -4.24
CA LEU A 223 -24.17 12.81 -5.08
C LEU A 223 -25.46 12.85 -4.27
N ILE A 224 -25.62 11.93 -3.31
CA ILE A 224 -26.79 11.89 -2.42
C ILE A 224 -26.85 13.16 -1.56
N ALA A 225 -25.72 13.58 -0.96
CA ALA A 225 -25.68 14.80 -0.15
C ALA A 225 -25.99 16.06 -0.97
N LEU A 226 -25.45 16.18 -2.18
CA LEU A 226 -25.76 17.30 -3.09
C LEU A 226 -27.21 17.28 -3.56
N TYR A 227 -27.73 16.10 -3.91
CA TYR A 227 -29.10 15.95 -4.38
C TYR A 227 -30.10 16.36 -3.29
N PHE A 228 -30.04 15.71 -2.13
CA PHE A 228 -31.00 15.95 -1.05
C PHE A 228 -30.75 17.26 -0.31
N GLY A 229 -29.50 17.71 -0.22
CA GLY A 229 -29.13 18.90 0.54
C GLY A 229 -29.14 20.21 -0.24
N TYR A 230 -29.33 20.19 -1.57
CA TYR A 230 -29.42 21.41 -2.38
C TYR A 230 -30.37 21.29 -3.56
N TYR A 231 -30.14 20.32 -4.46
CA TYR A 231 -30.88 20.28 -5.72
C TYR A 231 -32.37 20.04 -5.50
N ARG A 232 -32.74 19.13 -4.61
CA ARG A 232 -34.14 18.78 -4.35
C ARG A 232 -34.99 19.98 -3.94
N GLU A 233 -34.46 20.82 -3.05
CA GLU A 233 -35.16 22.00 -2.52
C GLU A 233 -35.16 23.16 -3.54
N ASN A 234 -34.12 23.28 -4.35
CA ASN A 234 -33.95 24.36 -5.33
C ASN A 234 -34.41 23.99 -6.75
N LEU A 235 -35.01 22.82 -6.96
CA LEU A 235 -35.46 22.34 -8.27
C LEU A 235 -36.46 23.29 -8.94
N SER A 236 -37.36 23.89 -8.16
CA SER A 236 -38.34 24.86 -8.65
C SER A 236 -37.70 26.14 -9.18
N ALA A 237 -36.58 26.57 -8.57
CA ALA A 237 -35.83 27.75 -8.98
C ALA A 237 -34.85 27.45 -10.13
N LEU A 238 -34.22 26.27 -10.13
CA LEU A 238 -33.21 25.87 -11.12
C LEU A 238 -33.85 25.40 -12.44
N ILE A 239 -34.88 24.56 -12.37
CA ILE A 239 -35.54 23.96 -13.54
C ILE A 239 -37.07 23.85 -13.28
N PRO A 240 -37.83 24.93 -13.51
CA PRO A 240 -39.26 25.00 -13.18
C PRO A 240 -40.09 23.88 -13.85
N GLY A 241 -39.73 23.47 -15.07
CA GLY A 241 -40.44 22.43 -15.82
C GLY A 241 -40.24 21.01 -15.29
N LEU A 242 -39.15 20.73 -14.56
CA LEU A 242 -38.88 19.41 -13.98
C LEU A 242 -39.32 19.29 -12.52
N SER A 243 -39.54 20.41 -11.82
CA SER A 243 -39.97 20.41 -10.42
C SER A 243 -41.20 19.53 -10.14
N PRO A 244 -42.28 19.58 -10.95
CA PRO A 244 -43.47 18.74 -10.73
C PRO A 244 -43.21 17.24 -11.01
N LEU A 245 -42.24 16.94 -11.89
CA LEU A 245 -41.88 15.58 -12.27
C LEU A 245 -40.84 14.96 -11.33
N SER A 246 -40.20 15.77 -10.46
CA SER A 246 -39.11 15.33 -9.59
C SER A 246 -39.47 14.14 -8.69
N PRO A 247 -40.65 14.05 -8.04
CA PRO A 247 -40.95 12.90 -7.19
C PRO A 247 -41.07 11.61 -8.01
N TYR A 248 -41.62 11.69 -9.23
CA TYR A 248 -41.74 10.55 -10.13
C TYR A 248 -40.37 10.09 -10.64
N LEU A 249 -39.46 11.02 -10.96
CA LEU A 249 -38.09 10.71 -11.36
C LEU A 249 -37.27 10.11 -10.20
N GLU A 250 -37.45 10.60 -8.97
CA GLU A 250 -36.84 10.03 -7.76
C GLU A 250 -37.28 8.56 -7.60
N TRP A 251 -38.58 8.30 -7.62
CA TRP A 251 -39.11 6.94 -7.46
C TRP A 251 -38.75 6.02 -8.64
N MET A 252 -38.72 6.53 -9.87
CA MET A 252 -38.24 5.77 -11.03
C MET A 252 -36.76 5.38 -10.86
N THR A 253 -35.93 6.30 -10.36
CA THR A 253 -34.51 6.02 -10.09
C THR A 253 -34.34 4.99 -8.97
N ILE A 254 -35.08 5.13 -7.86
CA ILE A 254 -35.06 4.17 -6.73
C ILE A 254 -35.49 2.78 -7.21
N THR A 255 -36.58 2.69 -7.96
CA THR A 255 -37.09 1.41 -8.49
C THR A 255 -36.16 0.80 -9.52
N ALA A 256 -35.52 1.60 -10.38
CA ALA A 256 -34.51 1.12 -11.32
C ALA A 256 -33.28 0.55 -10.61
N ILE A 257 -32.76 1.24 -9.57
CA ILE A 257 -31.65 0.73 -8.74
C ILE A 257 -32.05 -0.57 -8.04
N ALA A 258 -33.25 -0.62 -7.44
CA ALA A 258 -33.76 -1.83 -6.80
C ALA A 258 -33.88 -3.00 -7.79
N ALA A 259 -34.34 -2.74 -9.02
CA ALA A 259 -34.43 -3.73 -10.08
C ALA A 259 -33.05 -4.26 -10.52
N LEU A 260 -32.03 -3.39 -10.59
CA LEU A 260 -30.65 -3.79 -10.90
C LEU A 260 -30.07 -4.68 -9.78
N ILE A 261 -30.28 -4.31 -8.52
CA ILE A 261 -29.87 -5.12 -7.36
C ILE A 261 -30.56 -6.49 -7.40
N TYR A 262 -31.87 -6.52 -7.66
CA TYR A 262 -32.63 -7.75 -7.78
C TYR A 262 -32.12 -8.66 -8.91
N ARG A 263 -31.85 -8.09 -10.10
CA ARG A 263 -31.26 -8.84 -11.22
C ARG A 263 -29.88 -9.42 -10.89
N GLY A 264 -29.05 -8.66 -10.19
CA GLY A 264 -27.74 -9.12 -9.72
C GLY A 264 -27.85 -10.26 -8.71
N ALA A 265 -28.74 -10.12 -7.72
CA ALA A 265 -29.00 -11.16 -6.73
C ALA A 265 -29.52 -12.45 -7.38
N ARG A 266 -30.45 -12.33 -8.34
CA ARG A 266 -30.99 -13.48 -9.08
C ARG A 266 -29.91 -14.22 -9.89
N ARG A 267 -29.06 -13.51 -10.62
CA ARG A 267 -27.94 -14.12 -11.37
C ARG A 267 -26.96 -14.85 -10.45
N SER A 268 -26.66 -14.30 -9.28
CA SER A 268 -25.77 -14.95 -8.30
C SER A 268 -26.33 -16.27 -7.78
N VAL A 269 -27.66 -16.38 -7.65
CA VAL A 269 -28.35 -17.62 -7.24
C VAL A 269 -28.30 -18.65 -8.36
N GLU A 270 -28.51 -18.25 -9.61
CA GLU A 270 -28.45 -19.14 -10.79
C GLU A 270 -27.04 -19.73 -10.98
N ILE A 271 -25.99 -18.93 -10.82
CA ILE A 271 -24.58 -19.40 -10.92
C ILE A 271 -24.24 -20.36 -9.76
N SER A 272 -24.67 -20.05 -8.53
CA SER A 272 -24.45 -20.93 -7.37
C SER A 272 -25.18 -22.28 -7.47
N ALA A 273 -26.25 -22.35 -8.28
CA ALA A 273 -26.96 -23.59 -8.56
C ALA A 273 -26.21 -24.49 -9.56
N ILE A 274 -25.42 -23.90 -10.47
CA ILE A 274 -24.60 -24.60 -11.46
C ILE A 274 -23.34 -25.18 -10.80
N ASP A 275 -22.68 -24.43 -9.91
CA ASP A 275 -21.50 -24.92 -9.15
C ASP A 275 -21.81 -26.10 -8.20
N ARG A 276 -23.08 -26.30 -7.83
CA ARG A 276 -23.52 -27.44 -7.01
C ARG A 276 -23.67 -28.74 -7.81
N VAL A 277 -23.68 -28.68 -9.13
CA VAL A 277 -23.65 -29.84 -10.02
C VAL A 277 -22.19 -30.08 -10.37
N GLY A 278 -21.49 -30.74 -9.44
CA GLY A 278 -20.03 -30.75 -9.37
C GLY A 278 -19.29 -31.24 -10.61
N ASP A 279 -18.05 -30.76 -10.72
CA ASP A 279 -17.01 -31.23 -11.63
C ASP A 279 -16.79 -32.74 -11.48
N TRP A 280 -17.40 -33.52 -12.36
CA TRP A 280 -16.98 -34.91 -12.62
C TRP A 280 -15.74 -34.88 -13.50
N ALA A 281 -14.62 -34.43 -12.93
CA ALA A 281 -13.32 -34.59 -13.54
C ALA A 281 -12.90 -36.07 -13.41
N LYS A 282 -12.84 -36.74 -14.56
CA LYS A 282 -12.34 -38.10 -14.74
C LYS A 282 -11.01 -38.29 -13.99
N HIS A 283 -11.00 -39.19 -13.01
CA HIS A 283 -9.78 -39.63 -12.34
C HIS A 283 -8.92 -40.37 -13.37
N ILE A 284 -7.94 -39.68 -13.94
CA ILE A 284 -6.92 -40.32 -14.79
C ILE A 284 -5.83 -40.78 -13.83
N GLN A 285 -5.87 -42.08 -13.55
CA GLN A 285 -4.82 -42.75 -12.81
C GLN A 285 -3.66 -43.00 -13.77
N GLU A 286 -2.64 -42.14 -13.72
CA GLU A 286 -1.37 -42.37 -14.37
C GLU A 286 -0.51 -43.28 -13.49
N VAL A 287 -0.17 -44.44 -14.05
CA VAL A 287 0.82 -45.37 -13.49
C VAL A 287 2.00 -45.34 -14.45
N SER A 288 3.12 -44.74 -14.04
CA SER A 288 4.38 -44.82 -14.77
C SER A 288 5.53 -45.29 -13.87
N THR A 289 6.08 -46.43 -14.30
CA THR A 289 7.50 -46.81 -14.36
C THR A 289 8.40 -46.48 -13.15
N TYR A 290 8.23 -47.33 -12.15
CA TYR A 290 8.92 -47.43 -10.86
C TYR A 290 10.44 -47.71 -11.00
N ARG A 291 11.29 -46.71 -10.68
CA ARG A 291 12.62 -46.79 -10.00
C ARG A 291 13.66 -45.77 -10.49
N GLY A 292 13.69 -45.42 -11.78
CA GLY A 292 14.61 -44.39 -12.30
C GLY A 292 14.15 -42.95 -11.96
N GLU A 293 12.83 -42.75 -11.95
CA GLU A 293 12.19 -41.44 -11.70
C GLU A 293 12.37 -40.97 -10.25
N ARG A 294 12.25 -41.88 -9.26
CA ARG A 294 12.41 -41.56 -7.82
C ARG A 294 13.78 -40.97 -7.45
N LEU A 295 14.86 -41.45 -8.08
CA LEU A 295 16.23 -40.97 -7.81
C LEU A 295 16.45 -39.57 -8.41
N SER A 296 15.90 -39.34 -9.60
CA SER A 296 15.89 -38.01 -10.22
C SER A 296 15.05 -37.02 -9.41
N GLU A 297 13.89 -37.45 -8.90
CA GLU A 297 13.02 -36.63 -8.05
C GLU A 297 13.66 -36.27 -6.71
N LEU A 298 14.38 -37.21 -6.10
CA LEU A 298 15.13 -36.97 -4.87
C LEU A 298 16.26 -35.96 -5.10
N THR A 299 17.04 -36.13 -6.17
CA THR A 299 18.13 -35.22 -6.52
C THR A 299 17.60 -33.81 -6.79
N SER A 300 16.50 -33.69 -7.54
CA SER A 300 15.79 -32.42 -7.74
C SER A 300 15.32 -31.81 -6.42
N ALA A 301 14.76 -32.60 -5.50
CA ALA A 301 14.32 -32.09 -4.21
C ALA A 301 15.49 -31.64 -3.30
N MET A 302 16.66 -32.27 -3.42
CA MET A 302 17.89 -31.84 -2.75
C MET A 302 18.39 -30.50 -3.30
N GLU A 303 18.41 -30.34 -4.62
CA GLU A 303 18.77 -29.08 -5.28
C GLU A 303 17.79 -27.95 -4.93
N ASP A 304 16.49 -28.23 -4.96
CA ASP A 304 15.42 -27.29 -4.56
C ASP A 304 15.59 -26.84 -3.10
N PHE A 305 15.96 -27.76 -2.20
CA PHE A 305 16.24 -27.42 -0.81
C PHE A 305 17.45 -26.49 -0.71
N ILE A 306 18.58 -26.81 -1.34
CA ILE A 306 19.79 -25.98 -1.28
C ILE A 306 19.51 -24.59 -1.86
N ALA A 307 18.90 -24.52 -3.05
CA ALA A 307 18.66 -23.27 -3.76
C ALA A 307 17.59 -22.42 -3.07
N GLU A 308 16.44 -23.00 -2.73
CA GLU A 308 15.25 -22.23 -2.35
C GLU A 308 14.81 -22.44 -0.90
N GLY A 309 15.36 -23.43 -0.19
CA GLY A 309 15.01 -23.74 1.20
C GLY A 309 13.73 -24.55 1.35
N ARG A 310 13.18 -25.07 0.24
CA ARG A 310 11.97 -25.92 0.24
C ARG A 310 12.34 -27.31 0.75
N LYS A 311 11.83 -27.69 1.92
CA LYS A 311 12.23 -28.93 2.60
C LYS A 311 11.11 -29.98 2.67
N GLU A 312 9.87 -29.58 2.43
CA GLU A 312 8.67 -30.41 2.58
C GLU A 312 8.72 -31.62 1.64
N ARG A 313 9.05 -31.37 0.36
CA ARG A 313 9.18 -32.42 -0.67
C ARG A 313 10.34 -33.35 -0.37
N LEU A 314 11.48 -32.81 0.06
CA LEU A 314 12.67 -33.58 0.40
C LEU A 314 12.44 -34.50 1.60
N ILE A 315 11.83 -33.98 2.67
CA ILE A 315 11.46 -34.77 3.86
C ILE A 315 10.54 -35.92 3.45
N LEU A 316 9.49 -35.65 2.67
CA LEU A 316 8.53 -36.67 2.25
C LEU A 316 9.19 -37.78 1.42
N LEU A 317 10.02 -37.43 0.44
CA LEU A 317 10.72 -38.42 -0.40
C LEU A 317 11.72 -39.25 0.41
N LEU A 318 12.46 -38.64 1.33
CA LEU A 318 13.40 -39.35 2.20
C LEU A 318 12.67 -40.26 3.19
N SER A 319 11.57 -39.80 3.80
CA SER A 319 10.75 -40.63 4.69
C SER A 319 10.21 -41.88 3.99
N LEU A 320 9.72 -41.73 2.75
CA LEU A 320 9.24 -42.87 1.95
C LEU A 320 10.37 -43.85 1.64
N LEU A 321 11.55 -43.35 1.24
CA LEU A 321 12.69 -44.19 0.90
C LEU A 321 13.22 -44.96 2.12
N LEU A 322 13.37 -44.29 3.27
CA LEU A 322 13.83 -44.92 4.50
C LEU A 322 12.83 -45.94 5.06
N ASN A 323 11.53 -45.67 4.90
CA ASN A 323 10.47 -46.61 5.27
C ASN A 323 10.44 -47.83 4.33
N ASP A 324 10.67 -47.65 3.02
CA ASP A 324 10.79 -48.75 2.05
C ASP A 324 11.99 -49.67 2.39
N GLU A 325 13.04 -49.14 3.03
CA GLU A 325 14.20 -49.88 3.55
C GLU A 325 13.97 -50.52 4.94
N GLY A 326 12.76 -50.38 5.51
CA GLY A 326 12.34 -51.07 6.74
C GLY A 326 12.72 -50.38 8.05
N LEU A 327 13.13 -49.10 8.00
CA LEU A 327 13.38 -48.30 9.22
C LEU A 327 12.07 -47.96 9.94
N SER A 328 12.10 -47.93 11.26
CA SER A 328 10.95 -47.53 12.08
C SER A 328 10.74 -46.01 12.07
N GLU A 329 9.51 -45.55 12.33
CA GLU A 329 9.16 -44.12 12.33
C GLU A 329 10.09 -43.29 13.24
N GLY A 330 10.47 -43.81 14.41
CA GLY A 330 11.37 -43.12 15.34
C GLY A 330 12.82 -43.00 14.83
N GLU A 331 13.30 -43.99 14.07
CA GLU A 331 14.62 -43.93 13.43
C GLU A 331 14.61 -42.93 12.27
N ILE A 332 13.53 -42.90 11.49
CA ILE A 332 13.34 -41.93 10.40
C ILE A 332 13.31 -40.50 10.96
N GLU A 333 12.57 -40.25 12.04
CA GLU A 333 12.53 -38.95 12.71
C GLU A 333 13.92 -38.55 13.22
N HIS A 334 14.68 -39.47 13.81
CA HIS A 334 16.03 -39.20 14.30
C HIS A 334 17.02 -38.87 13.16
N ILE A 335 16.93 -39.57 12.04
CA ILE A 335 17.77 -39.33 10.86
C ILE A 335 17.44 -37.98 10.23
N LEU A 336 16.15 -37.65 10.11
CA LEU A 336 15.67 -36.44 9.43
C LEU A 336 15.55 -35.21 10.35
N SER A 337 15.74 -35.35 11.66
CA SER A 337 15.68 -34.26 12.66
C SER A 337 16.44 -32.99 12.23
N PRO A 338 17.69 -33.05 11.72
CA PRO A 338 18.40 -31.86 11.25
C PRO A 338 17.64 -31.09 10.16
N LEU A 339 16.97 -31.81 9.25
CA LEU A 339 16.17 -31.23 8.17
C LEU A 339 14.82 -30.69 8.69
N ILE A 340 14.18 -31.43 9.59
CA ILE A 340 12.89 -31.07 10.22
C ILE A 340 13.03 -29.80 11.06
N GLU A 341 14.09 -29.69 11.86
CA GLU A 341 14.35 -28.57 12.76
C GLU A 341 14.90 -27.34 12.06
N TYR A 342 15.57 -27.52 10.90
CA TYR A 342 16.18 -26.43 10.16
C TYR A 342 15.19 -25.31 9.81
N ARG A 343 15.56 -24.06 10.10
CA ARG A 343 14.83 -22.85 9.67
C ARG A 343 15.82 -21.82 9.17
N ASP A 344 15.55 -21.27 7.98
CA ASP A 344 16.33 -20.16 7.45
C ASP A 344 16.25 -18.92 8.35
N SER A 345 17.24 -18.05 8.21
CA SER A 345 17.28 -16.79 8.93
C SER A 345 16.12 -15.89 8.48
N GLN A 346 15.35 -15.34 9.43
CA GLN A 346 14.32 -14.36 9.10
C GLN A 346 14.96 -13.11 8.48
N ARG A 347 14.62 -12.82 7.22
CA ARG A 347 15.10 -11.61 6.54
C ARG A 347 14.50 -10.37 7.22
N PRO A 348 15.30 -9.42 7.70
CA PRO A 348 14.78 -8.19 8.29
C PRO A 348 14.02 -7.36 7.24
N LEU A 349 13.04 -6.57 7.71
CA LEU A 349 12.20 -5.74 6.82
C LEU A 349 13.00 -4.68 6.05
N LEU A 350 14.12 -4.25 6.63
CA LEU A 350 15.08 -3.30 6.07
C LEU A 350 16.49 -3.75 6.43
N TYR A 351 17.40 -3.78 5.45
CA TYR A 351 18.81 -4.08 5.67
C TYR A 351 19.69 -3.31 4.70
N VAL A 352 20.96 -3.15 5.08
CA VAL A 352 21.96 -2.49 4.22
C VAL A 352 22.20 -3.36 2.99
N ARG A 353 22.25 -2.73 1.82
CA ARG A 353 22.50 -3.35 0.52
C ARG A 353 23.75 -4.23 0.55
N GLY A 354 23.64 -5.43 0.00
CA GLY A 354 24.68 -6.47 0.04
C GLY A 354 24.65 -7.37 1.28
N ARG A 355 23.96 -6.98 2.36
CA ARG A 355 23.75 -7.87 3.53
C ARG A 355 22.78 -9.01 3.21
N GLY A 356 21.88 -8.81 2.24
CA GLY A 356 20.96 -9.84 1.75
C GLY A 356 21.68 -11.02 1.11
N GLU A 357 22.58 -10.75 0.16
CA GLU A 357 23.42 -11.78 -0.49
C GLU A 357 24.30 -12.53 0.52
N SER A 358 24.87 -11.80 1.50
CA SER A 358 25.64 -12.42 2.59
C SER A 358 24.79 -13.30 3.52
N LEU A 359 23.52 -12.94 3.75
CA LEU A 359 22.59 -13.79 4.50
C LEU A 359 22.24 -15.04 3.69
N GLU A 360 21.90 -14.88 2.42
CA GLU A 360 21.54 -15.97 1.51
C GLU A 360 22.69 -16.96 1.32
N ARG A 361 23.93 -16.48 1.17
CA ARG A 361 25.11 -17.34 1.08
C ARG A 361 25.34 -18.15 2.36
N ARG A 362 25.13 -17.54 3.54
CA ARG A 362 25.22 -18.23 4.83
C ARG A 362 24.08 -19.21 5.07
N ASP A 363 22.89 -18.93 4.53
CA ASP A 363 21.77 -19.86 4.59
C ASP A 363 22.03 -21.04 3.64
N LEU A 364 22.52 -20.81 2.41
CA LEU A 364 22.92 -21.86 1.47
C LEU A 364 24.00 -22.79 2.06
N GLU A 365 25.05 -22.23 2.67
CA GLU A 365 26.09 -22.99 3.37
C GLU A 365 25.55 -23.79 4.56
N ARG A 366 24.48 -23.32 5.21
CA ARG A 366 23.82 -24.07 6.29
C ARG A 366 22.93 -25.19 5.74
N ARG A 367 22.19 -24.94 4.66
CA ARG A 367 21.37 -25.95 3.99
C ARG A 367 22.22 -27.10 3.46
N SER A 368 23.36 -26.80 2.82
CA SER A 368 24.32 -27.83 2.38
C SER A 368 24.80 -28.68 3.56
N ARG A 369 25.23 -28.05 4.66
CA ARG A 369 25.69 -28.78 5.85
C ARG A 369 24.62 -29.66 6.48
N VAL A 370 23.37 -29.19 6.55
CA VAL A 370 22.25 -29.98 7.05
C VAL A 370 22.00 -31.19 6.16
N LEU A 371 22.09 -31.01 4.83
CA LEU A 371 21.91 -32.11 3.89
C LEU A 371 23.05 -33.14 3.99
N ASP A 372 24.29 -32.67 4.08
CA ASP A 372 25.47 -33.52 4.28
C ASP A 372 25.34 -34.34 5.57
N GLU A 373 24.89 -33.71 6.67
CA GLU A 373 24.66 -34.39 7.94
C GLU A 373 23.58 -35.48 7.83
N VAL A 374 22.51 -35.23 7.09
CA VAL A 374 21.46 -36.24 6.86
C VAL A 374 21.97 -37.39 5.99
N VAL A 375 22.73 -37.10 4.93
CA VAL A 375 23.33 -38.12 4.06
C VAL A 375 24.35 -38.96 4.83
N ASP A 376 25.16 -38.35 5.69
CA ASP A 376 26.12 -39.06 6.55
C ASP A 376 25.40 -39.99 7.54
N ARG A 377 24.27 -39.55 8.13
CA ARG A 377 23.44 -40.40 8.99
C ARG A 377 22.85 -41.60 8.24
N ILE A 378 22.37 -41.39 7.01
CA ILE A 378 21.81 -42.45 6.16
C ILE A 378 22.90 -43.45 5.75
N THR A 379 24.05 -42.97 5.27
CA THR A 379 25.15 -43.84 4.81
C THR A 379 25.89 -44.53 5.96
N GLY A 380 25.91 -43.92 7.15
CA GLY A 380 26.42 -44.52 8.38
C GLY A 380 25.66 -45.79 8.79
N LEU A 381 24.35 -45.86 8.51
CA LEU A 381 23.51 -47.04 8.73
C LEU A 381 23.81 -48.17 7.72
N SER A 382 24.25 -47.83 6.51
CA SER A 382 24.57 -48.79 5.45
C SER A 382 25.93 -49.48 5.61
N ARG A 383 26.78 -49.07 6.56
CA ARG A 383 28.04 -49.77 6.86
C ARG A 383 27.79 -50.89 7.87
N PRO A 384 27.97 -52.17 7.52
CA PRO A 384 27.79 -53.25 8.47
C PRO A 384 28.80 -53.12 9.60
N ILE A 385 28.30 -53.14 10.83
CA ILE A 385 29.08 -53.40 12.04
C ILE A 385 29.81 -54.72 11.79
N ARG A 386 31.11 -54.66 11.49
CA ARG A 386 32.01 -55.82 11.64
C ARG A 386 31.98 -56.17 13.12
N MET A 387 31.14 -57.12 13.49
CA MET A 387 31.31 -57.85 14.75
C MET A 387 32.66 -58.57 14.66
N GLY A 388 33.66 -58.00 15.32
CA GLY A 388 34.87 -58.71 15.70
C GLY A 388 34.48 -59.77 16.74
N ARG A 389 34.88 -61.01 16.46
CA ARG A 389 34.78 -62.16 17.36
C ARG A 389 35.57 -61.96 18.65
#